data_AF-A0A974BM15-F1
#
_entry.id   AF-A0A974BM15-F1
#
_cell.length_a   1.000
_cell.length_b   1.000
_cell.length_c   1.000
_cell.angle_alpha   90.00
_cell.angle_beta   90.00
_cell.angle_gamma   90.00
#
_symmetry.space_group_name_H-M   'P 1'
#
loop_
_entity.id
_entity.type
_entity.pdbx_description
1 polymer ?
#
loop_
_entity_poly.entity_id
_entity_poly.type
_entity_poly.pdbx_seq_one_letter_code
_entity_poly.pdbx_strand_id
1 'polypeptide(L)'
;MHISYHHLGNASELALRSVRIWYNIIVKEYSIDGSKQSIRQFLDADDYCLLDEFEKNQEIIKDKITSSNPQIAGVDDMPYIIAIGMDLIIDLEHEYEAIINMYAENNITVSVKAFFGDLVKHPERRKEYPIALLNKKVNIDQLLAINTAMKYPIAYIQGPPGTGKTNTIINTIITAFFNERTVLFASYNNHPIDSVFQTFQSISYRDKIVPFPVVRLGNNEKVAESLDFIKDIYERTKNIDIFDKTLEKNKGDKIERAKKLTRLLKKHEQILQLKERKETIEKLISTYDQFTFQADLQGRQLYEVEKLLKSLGEVTDEEAVNLISDDEEEFLKYL
;
A
#
# COMPACT_ATOMS: atom_id res chain seq x y z
N MET A 1 12.14 33.09 -6.02
CA MET A 1 13.56 33.30 -5.59
C MET A 1 13.63 33.96 -4.21
N HIS A 2 14.39 33.57 -3.18
CA HIS A 2 15.29 32.44 -2.93
C HIS A 2 15.53 32.28 -1.41
N ILE A 3 16.05 31.11 -1.05
CA ILE A 3 16.76 30.58 0.14
C ILE A 3 17.07 31.52 1.32
N SER A 4 16.88 30.99 2.53
CA SER A 4 17.74 31.27 3.70
C SER A 4 18.00 29.97 4.47
N TYR A 5 19.29 29.71 4.71
CA TYR A 5 19.83 28.58 5.48
C TYR A 5 19.63 28.82 6.98
N HIS A 6 19.04 27.87 7.69
CA HIS A 6 19.33 27.64 9.11
C HIS A 6 19.64 26.16 9.34
N HIS A 7 20.64 25.92 10.19
CA HIS A 7 21.33 24.66 10.45
C HIS A 7 20.47 23.39 10.40
N LEU A 8 20.85 22.48 9.51
CA LEU A 8 20.46 21.07 9.49
C LEU A 8 20.99 20.37 10.75
N GLY A 9 20.15 20.24 11.76
CA GLY A 9 20.24 19.19 12.78
C GLY A 9 19.20 18.11 12.44
N ASN A 10 19.69 16.92 12.09
CA ASN A 10 18.96 15.65 11.95
C ASN A 10 17.68 15.64 11.09
N ALA A 11 17.88 15.42 9.79
CA ALA A 11 16.85 15.00 8.85
C ALA A 11 16.38 13.56 9.16
N SER A 12 15.41 13.41 10.06
CA SER A 12 14.65 12.15 10.19
C SER A 12 13.41 12.31 11.08
N GLU A 13 12.57 13.31 10.85
CA GLU A 13 11.18 13.31 11.33
C GLU A 13 10.44 14.54 10.77
N LEU A 14 9.10 14.50 10.77
CA LEU A 14 8.18 15.55 10.32
C LEU A 14 7.71 15.45 8.85
N ALA A 15 6.94 14.40 8.61
CA ALA A 15 5.78 14.49 7.72
C ALA A 15 4.76 15.46 8.33
N LEU A 16 4.84 16.75 8.00
CA LEU A 16 3.88 17.74 8.46
C LEU A 16 2.75 17.95 7.44
N ARG A 17 1.56 17.64 7.93
CA ARG A 17 0.26 17.79 7.29
C ARG A 17 -0.10 19.26 7.18
N SER A 18 -0.41 19.70 5.98
CA SER A 18 -0.91 21.03 5.70
C SER A 18 -2.40 21.15 6.03
N VAL A 19 -2.72 21.90 7.08
CA VAL A 19 -4.05 22.50 7.27
C VAL A 19 -4.17 23.66 6.29
N ARG A 20 -5.00 23.52 5.25
CA ARG A 20 -5.29 24.61 4.30
C ARG A 20 -6.23 25.62 4.96
N ILE A 21 -5.65 26.66 5.54
CA ILE A 21 -6.37 27.91 5.81
C ILE A 21 -6.36 28.70 4.51
N TRP A 22 -7.51 28.82 3.84
CA TRP A 22 -7.65 29.61 2.62
C TRP A 22 -7.73 31.10 2.97
N TYR A 23 -6.57 31.76 3.09
CA TYR A 23 -6.47 33.18 2.82
C TYR A 23 -5.45 33.36 1.70
N ASN A 24 -5.89 33.85 0.54
CA ASN A 24 -4.99 34.34 -0.49
C ASN A 24 -4.38 35.66 0.01
N ILE A 25 -3.27 35.55 0.74
CA ILE A 25 -2.52 36.71 1.21
C ILE A 25 -1.53 37.10 0.11
N ILE A 26 -1.76 38.26 -0.50
CA ILE A 26 -0.80 38.86 -1.44
C ILE A 26 0.17 39.70 -0.63
N VAL A 27 1.42 39.26 -0.55
CA VAL A 27 2.49 39.99 0.12
C VAL A 27 2.97 41.11 -0.81
N LYS A 28 2.59 42.36 -0.51
CA LYS A 28 2.99 43.54 -1.31
C LYS A 28 4.37 44.10 -0.95
N GLU A 29 4.90 43.74 0.22
CA GLU A 29 6.19 44.20 0.74
C GLU A 29 6.88 43.09 1.56
N TYR A 30 8.19 42.94 1.41
CA TYR A 30 8.99 41.98 2.17
C TYR A 30 10.44 42.46 2.30
N SER A 31 11.25 41.82 3.15
CA SER A 31 12.65 42.21 3.35
C SER A 31 13.60 41.13 2.81
N ILE A 32 14.60 41.54 2.01
CA ILE A 32 15.73 40.70 1.58
C ILE A 32 17.01 41.32 2.14
N ASP A 33 17.80 40.54 2.87
CA ASP A 33 19.09 40.98 3.44
C ASP A 33 19.02 42.32 4.18
N GLY A 34 17.94 42.52 4.95
CA GLY A 34 17.68 43.75 5.72
C GLY A 34 17.16 44.93 4.88
N SER A 35 17.06 44.80 3.56
CA SER A 35 16.52 45.81 2.66
C SER A 35 15.07 45.52 2.30
N LYS A 36 14.19 46.49 2.56
CA LYS A 36 12.76 46.38 2.26
C LYS A 36 12.52 46.49 0.76
N GLN A 37 11.99 45.43 0.17
CA GLN A 37 11.52 45.34 -1.21
C GLN A 37 10.00 45.54 -1.22
N SER A 38 9.52 46.35 -2.15
CA SER A 38 8.09 46.62 -2.33
C SER A 38 7.70 46.32 -3.76
N ILE A 39 6.51 45.74 -3.98
CA ILE A 39 5.95 45.55 -5.32
C ILE A 39 5.89 46.88 -6.09
N ARG A 40 5.86 48.00 -5.36
CA ARG A 40 5.89 49.34 -5.94
C ARG A 40 7.12 49.68 -6.75
N GLN A 41 8.22 48.96 -6.54
CA GLN A 41 9.45 49.15 -7.31
C GLN A 41 9.39 48.46 -8.67
N PHE A 42 8.43 47.54 -8.87
CA PHE A 42 8.34 46.68 -10.05
C PHE A 42 7.07 46.95 -10.89
N LEU A 43 6.04 47.53 -10.29
CA LEU A 43 4.76 47.80 -10.93
C LEU A 43 4.40 49.29 -10.85
N ASP A 44 3.95 49.85 -11.97
CA ASP A 44 3.57 51.26 -12.10
C ASP A 44 2.33 51.61 -11.27
N ALA A 45 2.18 52.89 -10.93
CA ALA A 45 1.14 53.35 -10.01
C ALA A 45 -0.29 53.08 -10.51
N ASP A 46 -0.50 53.20 -11.81
CA ASP A 46 -1.80 52.97 -12.45
C ASP A 46 -2.20 51.49 -12.45
N ASP A 47 -1.22 50.59 -12.24
CA ASP A 47 -1.39 49.15 -12.36
C ASP A 47 -1.60 48.44 -11.02
N TYR A 48 -1.52 49.15 -9.89
CA TYR A 48 -1.73 48.53 -8.57
C TYR A 48 -3.13 47.95 -8.38
N CYS A 49 -4.14 48.49 -9.05
CA CYS A 49 -5.50 47.98 -9.00
C CYS A 49 -5.60 46.51 -9.46
N LEU A 50 -4.64 46.05 -10.28
CA LEU A 50 -4.59 44.67 -10.74
C LEU A 50 -4.35 43.67 -9.59
N LEU A 51 -3.71 44.11 -8.50
CA LEU A 51 -3.41 43.28 -7.33
C LEU A 51 -4.66 42.92 -6.51
N ASP A 52 -5.76 43.67 -6.65
CA ASP A 52 -6.98 43.40 -5.87
C ASP A 52 -7.73 42.16 -6.38
N GLU A 53 -7.60 41.85 -7.68
CA GLU A 53 -8.08 40.62 -8.31
C GLU A 53 -6.92 39.79 -8.88
N PHE A 54 -5.87 39.58 -8.08
CA PHE A 54 -4.61 38.96 -8.52
C PHE A 54 -4.80 37.67 -9.32
N GLU A 55 -5.65 36.73 -8.88
CA GLU A 55 -5.87 35.45 -9.58
C GLU A 55 -6.35 35.62 -11.03
N LYS A 56 -7.15 36.65 -11.32
CA LYS A 56 -7.61 36.91 -12.70
C LYS A 56 -6.57 37.66 -13.52
N ASN A 57 -5.68 38.41 -12.86
CA ASN A 57 -4.75 39.34 -13.50
C ASN A 57 -3.30 38.83 -13.55
N GLN A 58 -3.03 37.57 -13.19
CA GLN A 58 -1.66 37.04 -13.03
C GLN A 58 -0.77 37.28 -14.26
N GLU A 59 -1.25 36.91 -15.44
CA GLU A 59 -0.51 37.10 -16.70
C GLU A 59 -0.29 38.58 -17.03
N ILE A 60 -1.30 39.43 -16.82
CA ILE A 60 -1.20 40.87 -17.09
C ILE A 60 -0.18 41.54 -16.16
N ILE A 61 -0.18 41.15 -14.88
CA ILE A 61 0.78 41.64 -13.89
C ILE A 61 2.19 41.17 -14.26
N LYS A 62 2.35 39.91 -14.66
CA LYS A 62 3.63 39.34 -15.10
C LYS A 62 4.19 40.08 -16.31
N ASP A 63 3.35 40.32 -17.31
CA ASP A 63 3.73 41.05 -18.52
C ASP A 63 4.17 42.47 -18.19
N LYS A 64 3.41 43.20 -17.36
CA LYS A 64 3.74 44.56 -16.93
C LYS A 64 5.04 44.65 -16.14
N ILE A 65 5.25 43.74 -15.18
CA ILE A 65 6.51 43.70 -14.42
C ILE A 65 7.68 43.39 -15.35
N THR A 66 7.52 42.44 -16.28
CA THR A 66 8.58 42.06 -17.22
C THR A 66 8.90 43.19 -18.19
N SER A 67 7.89 43.91 -18.70
CA SER A 67 8.08 45.02 -19.64
C SER A 67 8.69 46.26 -18.99
N SER A 68 8.26 46.60 -17.77
CA SER A 68 8.73 47.80 -17.08
C SER A 68 10.12 47.61 -16.44
N ASN A 69 10.62 46.37 -16.36
CA ASN A 69 11.90 46.05 -15.75
C ASN A 69 12.79 45.20 -16.68
N PRO A 70 13.32 45.77 -17.79
CA PRO A 70 14.13 45.04 -18.77
C PRO A 70 15.43 44.45 -18.18
N GLN A 71 15.87 44.92 -17.03
CA GLN A 71 16.99 44.38 -16.25
C GLN A 71 16.68 43.04 -15.56
N ILE A 72 15.40 42.66 -15.47
CA ILE A 72 14.94 41.41 -14.85
C ILE A 72 14.58 40.43 -15.97
N ALA A 73 15.13 39.21 -15.91
CA ALA A 73 14.86 38.16 -16.89
C ALA A 73 13.49 37.49 -16.68
N GLY A 74 12.43 38.30 -16.64
CA GLY A 74 11.06 37.86 -16.41
C GLY A 74 10.71 37.58 -14.94
N VAL A 75 9.41 37.39 -14.68
CA VAL A 75 8.89 36.98 -13.37
C VAL A 75 8.90 35.46 -13.28
N ASP A 76 9.50 34.95 -12.21
CA ASP A 76 9.48 33.54 -11.83
C ASP A 76 8.14 33.19 -11.16
N ASP A 77 7.31 32.44 -11.88
CA ASP A 77 5.99 31.97 -11.50
C ASP A 77 5.95 30.46 -11.20
N MET A 78 7.12 29.82 -11.09
CA MET A 78 7.18 28.41 -10.76
C MET A 78 6.69 28.18 -9.31
N PRO A 79 5.84 27.17 -9.06
CA PRO A 79 5.36 26.90 -7.71
C PRO A 79 6.50 26.47 -6.79
N TYR A 80 6.73 27.25 -5.73
CA TYR A 80 7.67 26.92 -4.66
C TYR A 80 6.93 26.29 -3.48
N ILE A 81 7.42 25.15 -3.00
CA ILE A 81 7.03 24.62 -1.68
C ILE A 81 7.99 25.23 -0.67
N ILE A 82 7.46 26.10 0.19
CA ILE A 82 8.19 26.68 1.31
C ILE A 82 7.64 26.04 2.58
N ALA A 83 8.51 25.33 3.31
CA ALA A 83 8.17 24.84 4.64
C ALA A 83 8.19 26.03 5.61
N ILE A 84 7.00 26.52 5.95
CA ILE A 84 6.84 27.56 6.97
C ILE A 84 6.71 26.83 8.31
N GLY A 85 7.76 26.89 9.12
CA GLY A 85 7.69 26.50 10.53
C GLY A 85 7.04 27.63 11.33
N MET A 86 6.00 27.31 12.10
CA MET A 86 5.45 28.20 13.11
C MET A 86 5.60 27.54 14.47
N ASP A 87 6.24 28.23 15.41
CA ASP A 87 6.25 27.83 16.82
C ASP A 87 4.88 28.16 17.42
N LEU A 88 3.90 27.30 17.13
CA LEU A 88 2.57 27.38 17.74
C LEU A 88 2.61 26.61 19.07
N ILE A 89 2.38 27.33 20.16
CA ILE A 89 2.06 26.71 21.45
C ILE A 89 0.59 26.26 21.35
N ILE A 90 0.38 25.02 20.91
CA ILE A 90 -0.94 24.40 20.84
C ILE A 90 -1.16 23.63 22.14
N ASP A 91 -2.25 23.94 22.85
CA ASP A 91 -2.74 23.10 23.94
C ASP A 91 -3.43 21.86 23.36
N LEU A 92 -2.68 20.76 23.29
CA LEU A 92 -3.15 19.51 22.74
C LEU A 92 -4.21 18.83 23.63
N GLU A 93 -4.26 19.15 24.93
CA GLU A 93 -5.14 18.47 25.88
C GLU A 93 -6.60 18.80 25.57
N HIS A 94 -6.90 20.08 25.31
CA HIS A 94 -8.23 20.52 24.89
C HIS A 94 -8.68 19.87 23.57
N GLU A 95 -7.78 19.79 22.59
CA GLU A 95 -8.07 19.21 21.28
C GLU A 95 -8.32 17.69 21.37
N TYR A 96 -7.55 16.97 22.19
CA TYR A 96 -7.77 15.56 22.43
C TYR A 96 -9.10 15.30 23.16
N GLU A 97 -9.44 16.10 24.17
CA GLU A 97 -10.74 16.00 24.85
C GLU A 97 -11.90 16.23 23.88
N ALA A 98 -11.80 17.23 23.01
CA ALA A 98 -12.80 17.49 21.98
C ALA A 98 -12.98 16.28 21.06
N ILE A 99 -11.89 15.65 20.62
CA ILE A 99 -11.94 14.43 19.80
C ILE A 99 -12.59 13.28 20.58
N ILE A 100 -12.22 13.06 21.85
CA ILE A 100 -12.82 12.00 22.69
C ILE A 100 -14.32 12.19 22.84
N ASN A 101 -14.75 13.44 23.10
CA ASN A 101 -16.18 13.78 23.19
C ASN A 101 -16.89 13.52 21.87
N MET A 102 -16.25 13.82 20.73
CA MET A 102 -16.81 13.48 19.43
C MET A 102 -17.06 11.98 19.28
N TYR A 103 -16.13 11.14 19.76
CA TYR A 103 -16.29 9.68 19.77
C TYR A 103 -17.43 9.22 20.67
N ALA A 104 -17.54 9.79 21.88
CA ALA A 104 -18.60 9.46 22.82
C ALA A 104 -20.00 9.81 22.27
N GLU A 105 -20.12 10.96 21.59
CA GLU A 105 -21.36 11.47 21.00
C GLU A 105 -21.65 10.91 19.59
N ASN A 106 -20.74 10.10 19.04
CA ASN A 106 -20.84 9.50 17.71
C ASN A 106 -20.98 10.53 16.56
N ASN A 107 -20.46 11.74 16.75
CA ASN A 107 -20.54 12.87 15.79
C ASN A 107 -19.20 13.17 15.08
N ILE A 108 -18.22 12.27 15.20
CA ILE A 108 -16.89 12.43 14.61
C ILE A 108 -16.97 12.65 13.09
N THR A 109 -16.22 13.64 12.61
CA THR A 109 -16.08 13.92 11.18
C THR A 109 -15.38 12.79 10.43
N VAL A 110 -15.63 12.67 9.13
CA VAL A 110 -14.99 11.66 8.26
C VAL A 110 -13.47 11.79 8.28
N SER A 111 -12.93 13.01 8.32
CA SER A 111 -11.48 13.25 8.34
C SER A 111 -10.81 12.71 9.59
N VAL A 112 -11.43 12.93 10.75
CA VAL A 112 -10.93 12.42 12.03
C VAL A 112 -11.03 10.89 12.07
N LYS A 113 -12.16 10.33 11.62
CA LYS A 113 -12.32 8.87 11.43
C LYS A 113 -11.23 8.29 10.52
N ALA A 114 -10.93 8.94 9.39
CA ALA A 114 -9.89 8.52 8.47
C ALA A 114 -8.50 8.55 9.12
N PHE A 115 -8.21 9.61 9.86
CA PHE A 115 -6.93 9.80 10.53
C PHE A 115 -6.65 8.68 11.54
N PHE A 116 -7.64 8.33 12.35
CA PHE A 116 -7.54 7.28 13.35
C PHE A 116 -7.77 5.86 12.80
N GLY A 117 -7.97 5.72 11.48
CA GLY A 117 -8.06 4.42 10.81
C GLY A 117 -9.44 3.76 10.83
N ASP A 118 -10.49 4.44 11.32
CA ASP A 118 -11.85 3.90 11.42
C ASP A 118 -12.46 3.57 10.05
N LEU A 119 -12.05 4.29 9.01
CA LEU A 119 -12.52 4.08 7.64
C LEU A 119 -11.81 2.93 6.91
N VAL A 120 -10.82 2.30 7.55
CA VAL A 120 -10.13 1.12 7.01
C VAL A 120 -10.94 -0.15 7.28
N LYS A 121 -12.27 -0.04 7.44
CA LYS A 121 -13.14 -1.21 7.59
C LYS A 121 -12.98 -2.11 6.37
N HIS A 122 -12.35 -3.25 6.62
CA HIS A 122 -12.11 -4.24 5.59
C HIS A 122 -13.47 -4.79 5.15
N PRO A 123 -13.75 -4.86 3.83
CA PRO A 123 -14.98 -5.50 3.37
C PRO A 123 -15.04 -6.93 3.92
N GLU A 124 -16.13 -7.27 4.61
CA GLU A 124 -16.36 -8.62 5.13
C GLU A 124 -16.67 -9.58 3.98
N ARG A 125 -15.64 -9.97 3.22
CA ARG A 125 -15.76 -11.14 2.35
C ARG A 125 -15.79 -12.39 3.21
N ARG A 126 -16.97 -13.02 3.26
CA ARG A 126 -17.21 -14.28 3.97
C ARG A 126 -16.80 -15.52 3.18
N LYS A 127 -16.58 -15.39 1.87
CA LYS A 127 -16.17 -16.53 1.03
C LYS A 127 -14.72 -16.88 1.33
N GLU A 128 -14.53 -18.12 1.76
CA GLU A 128 -13.21 -18.72 1.95
C GLU A 128 -12.68 -19.22 0.60
N TYR A 129 -11.41 -18.95 0.32
CA TYR A 129 -10.74 -19.36 -0.90
C TYR A 129 -9.70 -20.42 -0.56
N PRO A 130 -9.91 -21.69 -0.95
CA PRO A 130 -8.89 -22.72 -0.82
C PRO A 130 -7.59 -22.27 -1.50
N ILE A 131 -6.46 -22.39 -0.81
CA ILE A 131 -5.15 -22.06 -1.34
C ILE A 131 -4.60 -23.29 -2.09
N ALA A 132 -4.14 -23.06 -3.31
CA ALA A 132 -3.44 -24.06 -4.12
C ALA A 132 -2.00 -23.56 -4.37
N LEU A 133 -1.03 -24.45 -4.20
CA LEU A 133 0.38 -24.10 -4.34
C LEU A 133 1.03 -24.97 -5.39
N LEU A 134 1.97 -24.40 -6.14
CA LEU A 134 2.81 -25.15 -7.06
C LEU A 134 3.92 -25.91 -6.33
N ASN A 135 4.38 -25.40 -5.20
CA ASN A 135 5.37 -26.05 -4.34
C ASN A 135 5.05 -25.78 -2.86
N LYS A 136 5.43 -26.71 -1.97
CA LYS A 136 5.23 -26.58 -0.52
C LYS A 136 6.29 -25.71 0.19
N LYS A 137 7.23 -25.10 -0.56
CA LYS A 137 8.26 -24.21 0.02
C LYS A 137 7.68 -22.81 0.21
N VAL A 138 6.78 -22.70 1.19
CA VAL A 138 6.06 -21.47 1.54
C VAL A 138 6.11 -21.29 3.05
N ASN A 139 6.13 -20.04 3.51
CA ASN A 139 5.97 -19.71 4.93
C ASN A 139 4.59 -19.09 5.20
N ILE A 140 4.26 -18.90 6.47
CA ILE A 140 2.95 -18.38 6.87
C ILE A 140 2.69 -16.96 6.36
N ASP A 141 3.72 -16.11 6.26
CA ASP A 141 3.57 -14.74 5.77
C ASP A 141 3.23 -14.70 4.28
N GLN A 142 3.83 -15.59 3.48
CA GLN A 142 3.49 -15.77 2.06
C GLN A 142 2.07 -16.34 1.91
N LEU A 143 1.64 -17.26 2.77
CA LEU A 143 0.26 -17.76 2.78
C LEU A 143 -0.74 -16.68 3.16
N LEU A 144 -0.40 -15.85 4.15
CA LEU A 144 -1.19 -14.67 4.53
C LEU A 144 -1.30 -13.71 3.35
N ALA A 145 -0.21 -13.46 2.63
CA ALA A 145 -0.19 -12.61 1.44
C ALA A 145 -1.12 -13.14 0.34
N ILE A 146 -1.04 -14.44 0.01
CA ILE A 146 -1.92 -15.10 -0.97
C ILE A 146 -3.40 -14.99 -0.54
N ASN A 147 -3.70 -15.30 0.72
CA ASN A 147 -5.05 -15.22 1.26
C ASN A 147 -5.61 -13.79 1.19
N THR A 148 -4.79 -12.81 1.55
CA THR A 148 -5.12 -11.38 1.53
C THR A 148 -5.45 -10.92 0.11
N ALA A 149 -4.62 -11.30 -0.88
CA ALA A 149 -4.84 -10.98 -2.28
C ALA A 149 -6.13 -11.62 -2.84
N MET A 150 -6.50 -12.81 -2.38
CA MET A 150 -7.73 -13.49 -2.81
C MET A 150 -9.00 -12.87 -2.20
N LYS A 151 -8.90 -12.44 -0.94
CA LYS A 151 -10.01 -11.98 -0.13
C LYS A 151 -10.39 -10.53 -0.42
N TYR A 152 -9.42 -9.62 -0.42
CA TYR A 152 -9.69 -8.18 -0.49
C TYR A 152 -9.69 -7.65 -1.93
N PRO A 153 -10.44 -6.57 -2.22
CA PRO A 153 -10.42 -5.93 -3.55
C PRO A 153 -9.06 -5.34 -3.93
N ILE A 154 -8.32 -4.86 -2.93
CA ILE A 154 -6.99 -4.27 -3.07
C ILE A 154 -6.15 -4.84 -1.93
N ALA A 155 -4.94 -5.31 -2.24
CA ALA A 155 -3.97 -5.79 -1.28
C ALA A 155 -2.61 -5.17 -1.60
N TYR A 156 -1.96 -4.59 -0.59
CA TYR A 156 -0.59 -4.12 -0.68
C TYR A 156 0.32 -5.10 0.06
N ILE A 157 1.25 -5.71 -0.66
CA ILE A 157 2.14 -6.75 -0.12
C ILE A 157 3.58 -6.31 -0.33
N GLN A 158 4.28 -6.10 0.78
CA GLN A 158 5.70 -5.76 0.76
C GLN A 158 6.53 -7.02 1.04
N GLY A 159 7.47 -7.33 0.15
CA GLY A 159 8.50 -8.34 0.39
C GLY A 159 9.88 -7.68 0.45
N PRO A 160 10.68 -7.90 1.50
CA PRO A 160 12.12 -7.57 1.47
C PRO A 160 12.89 -8.37 0.39
N PRO A 161 14.12 -7.99 0.02
CA PRO A 161 14.97 -8.79 -0.88
C PRO A 161 15.15 -10.23 -0.36
N GLY A 162 15.10 -11.22 -1.25
CA GLY A 162 15.31 -12.64 -0.89
C GLY A 162 14.09 -13.37 -0.30
N THR A 163 12.95 -12.70 -0.09
CA THR A 163 11.75 -13.28 0.57
C THR A 163 10.82 -14.09 -0.34
N GLY A 164 11.29 -14.50 -1.53
CA GLY A 164 10.49 -15.35 -2.42
C GLY A 164 9.30 -14.66 -3.10
N LYS A 165 9.41 -13.36 -3.43
CA LYS A 165 8.34 -12.58 -4.10
C LYS A 165 7.76 -13.28 -5.32
N THR A 166 8.64 -13.78 -6.21
CA THR A 166 8.23 -14.48 -7.43
C THR A 166 7.42 -15.74 -7.11
N ASN A 167 7.86 -16.52 -6.12
CA ASN A 167 7.14 -17.72 -5.67
C ASN A 167 5.74 -17.37 -5.13
N THR A 168 5.65 -16.27 -4.37
CA THR A 168 4.39 -15.76 -3.82
C THR A 168 3.44 -15.33 -4.94
N ILE A 169 3.94 -14.64 -5.97
CA ILE A 169 3.17 -14.23 -7.15
C ILE A 169 2.65 -15.46 -7.90
N ILE A 170 3.52 -16.44 -8.18
CA ILE A 170 3.16 -17.67 -8.89
C ILE A 170 2.06 -18.42 -8.12
N ASN A 171 2.26 -18.64 -6.82
CA ASN A 171 1.27 -19.32 -5.98
C ASN A 171 -0.04 -18.54 -5.85
N THR A 172 -0.01 -17.20 -5.91
CA THR A 172 -1.22 -16.37 -5.94
C THR A 172 -1.99 -16.58 -7.26
N ILE A 173 -1.29 -16.61 -8.40
CA ILE A 173 -1.91 -16.86 -9.71
C ILE A 173 -2.49 -18.27 -9.77
N ILE A 174 -1.75 -19.27 -9.28
CA ILE A 174 -2.22 -20.66 -9.17
C ILE A 174 -3.47 -20.75 -8.30
N THR A 175 -3.46 -20.12 -7.12
CA THR A 175 -4.62 -20.08 -6.24
C THR A 175 -5.81 -19.41 -6.92
N ALA A 176 -5.59 -18.31 -7.64
CA ALA A 176 -6.65 -17.62 -8.39
C ALA A 176 -7.24 -18.52 -9.49
N PHE A 177 -6.39 -19.19 -10.27
CA PHE A 177 -6.80 -20.15 -11.30
C PHE A 177 -7.62 -21.30 -10.72
N PHE A 178 -7.15 -21.90 -9.62
CA PHE A 178 -7.86 -22.98 -8.91
C PHE A 178 -9.23 -22.54 -8.38
N ASN A 179 -9.39 -21.25 -8.09
CA ASN A 179 -10.65 -20.65 -7.66
C ASN A 179 -11.47 -20.09 -8.84
N GLU A 180 -11.23 -20.57 -10.06
CA GLU A 180 -11.94 -20.22 -11.30
C GLU A 180 -11.89 -18.71 -11.61
N ARG A 181 -10.77 -18.05 -11.28
CA ARG A 181 -10.55 -16.62 -11.60
C ARG A 181 -9.58 -16.44 -12.76
N THR A 182 -9.85 -15.44 -13.58
CA THR A 182 -8.91 -14.93 -14.59
C THR A 182 -7.96 -13.92 -13.95
N VAL A 183 -6.68 -13.95 -14.35
CA VAL A 183 -5.64 -13.06 -13.82
C VAL A 183 -4.95 -12.32 -14.96
N LEU A 184 -4.84 -11.00 -14.83
CA LEU A 184 -3.91 -10.18 -15.61
C LEU A 184 -2.68 -9.91 -14.75
N PHE A 185 -1.53 -10.43 -15.17
CA PHE A 185 -0.25 -10.15 -14.52
C PHE A 185 0.52 -9.09 -15.32
N ALA A 186 0.91 -8.01 -14.64
CA ALA A 186 1.66 -6.92 -15.23
C ALA A 186 2.85 -6.55 -14.33
N SER A 187 3.94 -6.13 -14.95
CA SER A 187 5.13 -5.62 -14.28
C SER A 187 5.73 -4.48 -15.11
N TYR A 188 6.49 -3.60 -14.46
CA TYR A 188 7.22 -2.53 -15.13
C TYR A 188 8.32 -3.07 -16.07
N ASN A 189 8.95 -4.19 -15.69
CA ASN A 189 10.03 -4.81 -16.44
C ASN A 189 9.56 -6.14 -17.07
N ASN A 190 10.17 -6.53 -18.19
CA ASN A 190 9.86 -7.81 -18.84
C ASN A 190 10.37 -9.02 -18.04
N HIS A 191 11.53 -8.92 -17.38
CA HIS A 191 12.17 -10.06 -16.71
C HIS A 191 11.26 -10.79 -15.68
N PRO A 192 10.53 -10.10 -14.77
CA PRO A 192 9.56 -10.78 -13.90
C PRO A 192 8.42 -11.47 -14.65
N ILE A 193 7.95 -10.87 -15.74
CA ILE A 193 6.87 -11.45 -16.57
C ILE A 193 7.35 -12.73 -17.22
N ASP A 194 8.54 -12.69 -17.83
CA ASP A 194 9.11 -13.82 -18.55
C ASP A 194 9.47 -14.97 -17.59
N SER A 195 10.00 -14.66 -16.40
CA SER A 195 10.28 -15.66 -15.36
C SER A 195 9.01 -16.38 -14.86
N VAL A 196 7.93 -15.63 -14.64
CA VAL A 196 6.63 -16.22 -14.24
C VAL A 196 6.05 -17.05 -15.40
N PHE A 197 6.10 -16.54 -16.62
CA PHE A 197 5.63 -17.25 -17.83
C PHE A 197 6.38 -18.57 -18.05
N GLN A 198 7.70 -18.57 -17.97
CA GLN A 198 8.53 -19.77 -18.09
C GLN A 198 8.24 -20.79 -16.99
N THR A 199 7.93 -20.33 -15.77
CA THR A 199 7.57 -21.24 -14.66
C THR A 199 6.27 -21.98 -14.95
N PHE A 200 5.28 -21.32 -15.55
CA PHE A 200 4.03 -21.98 -15.96
C PHE A 200 4.22 -22.94 -17.13
N GLN A 201 5.17 -22.66 -18.04
CA GLN A 201 5.50 -23.57 -19.15
C GLN A 201 6.29 -24.81 -18.73
N SER A 202 6.99 -24.78 -17.58
CA SER A 202 7.81 -25.88 -17.10
C SER A 202 7.11 -26.78 -16.08
N ILE A 203 5.82 -26.52 -15.79
CA ILE A 203 5.01 -27.39 -14.94
C ILE A 203 4.95 -28.77 -15.59
N SER A 204 5.33 -29.79 -14.85
CA SER A 204 5.33 -31.17 -15.33
C SER A 204 4.61 -32.10 -14.37
N TYR A 205 3.92 -33.08 -14.94
CA TYR A 205 3.24 -34.14 -14.24
C TYR A 205 3.54 -35.47 -14.92
N ARG A 206 4.12 -36.43 -14.18
CA ARG A 206 4.48 -37.78 -14.68
C ARG A 206 5.19 -37.72 -16.05
N ASP A 207 6.26 -36.92 -16.11
CA ASP A 207 7.12 -36.68 -17.29
C ASP A 207 6.45 -36.00 -18.49
N LYS A 208 5.24 -35.45 -18.32
CA LYS A 208 4.55 -34.65 -19.33
C LYS A 208 4.46 -33.19 -18.89
N ILE A 209 4.66 -32.27 -19.83
CA ILE A 209 4.45 -30.85 -19.59
C ILE A 209 2.94 -30.60 -19.52
N VAL A 210 2.52 -29.92 -18.46
CA VAL A 210 1.13 -29.50 -18.26
C VAL A 210 0.86 -28.27 -19.14
N PRO A 211 -0.17 -28.31 -20.01
CA PRO A 211 -0.50 -27.20 -20.90
C PRO A 211 -1.26 -26.09 -20.14
N PHE A 212 -0.56 -25.39 -19.23
CA PHE A 212 -1.16 -24.35 -18.41
C PHE A 212 -1.65 -23.16 -19.28
N PRO A 213 -2.90 -22.69 -19.12
CA PRO A 213 -3.50 -21.69 -20.01
C PRO A 213 -3.03 -20.27 -19.66
N VAL A 214 -1.83 -19.90 -20.14
CA VAL A 214 -1.23 -18.57 -19.97
C VAL A 214 -0.85 -17.96 -21.31
N VAL A 215 -0.99 -16.65 -21.48
CA VAL A 215 -0.62 -15.95 -22.74
C VAL A 215 0.25 -14.75 -22.42
N ARG A 216 1.36 -14.58 -23.17
CA ARG A 216 2.34 -13.50 -22.98
C ARG A 216 2.17 -12.40 -24.02
N LEU A 217 1.37 -11.39 -23.70
CA LEU A 217 1.19 -10.23 -24.57
C LEU A 217 2.45 -9.33 -24.60
N GLY A 218 2.66 -8.60 -25.70
CA GLY A 218 3.80 -7.71 -25.87
C GLY A 218 3.75 -6.93 -27.19
N ASN A 219 4.92 -6.61 -27.75
CA ASN A 219 5.03 -6.04 -29.09
C ASN A 219 4.50 -7.01 -30.17
N ASN A 220 4.45 -6.57 -31.43
CA ASN A 220 3.93 -7.38 -32.54
C ASN A 220 4.63 -8.74 -32.67
N GLU A 221 5.94 -8.81 -32.41
CA GLU A 221 6.71 -10.06 -32.41
C GLU A 221 6.22 -11.01 -31.31
N LYS A 222 6.06 -10.53 -30.07
CA LYS A 222 5.53 -11.33 -28.95
C LYS A 222 4.07 -11.74 -29.13
N VAL A 223 3.28 -10.93 -29.81
CA VAL A 223 1.91 -11.30 -30.18
C VAL A 223 1.92 -12.44 -31.20
N ALA A 224 2.80 -12.40 -32.21
CA ALA A 224 2.95 -13.51 -33.15
C ALA A 224 3.39 -14.81 -32.45
N GLU A 225 4.42 -14.74 -31.59
CA GLU A 225 4.86 -15.88 -30.76
C GLU A 225 3.71 -16.43 -29.89
N SER A 226 2.87 -15.55 -29.33
CA SER A 226 1.71 -15.96 -28.52
C SER A 226 0.63 -16.67 -29.34
N LEU A 227 0.41 -16.26 -30.59
CA LEU A 227 -0.54 -16.95 -31.48
C LEU A 227 -0.07 -18.37 -31.80
N ASP A 228 1.22 -18.54 -32.09
CA ASP A 228 1.81 -19.86 -32.30
C ASP A 228 1.72 -20.73 -31.04
N PHE A 229 1.96 -20.14 -29.86
CA PHE A 229 1.81 -20.82 -28.58
C PHE A 229 0.39 -21.27 -28.30
N ILE A 230 -0.62 -20.43 -28.56
CA ILE A 230 -2.04 -20.78 -28.40
C ILE A 230 -2.40 -21.95 -29.32
N LYS A 231 -1.92 -21.93 -30.56
CA LYS A 231 -2.14 -23.01 -31.52
C LYS A 231 -1.50 -24.33 -31.05
N ASP A 232 -0.26 -24.28 -30.57
CA ASP A 232 0.43 -25.45 -30.03
C ASP A 232 -0.28 -26.05 -28.81
N ILE A 233 -0.71 -25.23 -27.85
CA ILE A 233 -1.51 -25.70 -26.70
C ILE A 233 -2.81 -26.37 -27.17
N TYR A 234 -3.52 -25.74 -28.11
CA TYR A 234 -4.77 -26.28 -28.63
C TYR A 234 -4.55 -27.66 -29.28
N GLU A 235 -3.52 -27.81 -30.11
CA GLU A 235 -3.22 -29.08 -30.78
C GLU A 235 -2.83 -30.19 -29.80
N ARG A 236 -2.16 -29.86 -28.69
CA ARG A 236 -1.83 -30.81 -27.62
C ARG A 236 -3.04 -31.23 -26.78
N THR A 237 -3.99 -30.32 -26.58
CA THR A 237 -5.11 -30.51 -25.65
C THR A 237 -6.40 -31.01 -26.29
N LYS A 238 -6.58 -30.84 -27.61
CA LYS A 238 -7.84 -31.18 -28.32
C LYS A 238 -8.34 -32.62 -28.16
N ASN A 239 -7.45 -33.56 -27.85
CA ASN A 239 -7.75 -34.99 -27.72
C ASN A 239 -7.69 -35.48 -26.26
N ILE A 240 -7.60 -34.59 -25.28
CA ILE A 240 -7.58 -34.95 -23.87
C ILE A 240 -9.01 -35.13 -23.38
N ASP A 241 -9.35 -36.34 -22.93
CA ASP A 241 -10.65 -36.63 -22.31
C ASP A 241 -10.74 -35.97 -20.93
N ILE A 242 -11.72 -35.08 -20.75
CA ILE A 242 -11.97 -34.38 -19.49
C ILE A 242 -12.91 -35.23 -18.62
N PHE A 243 -12.44 -35.62 -17.43
CA PHE A 243 -13.23 -36.42 -16.47
C PHE A 243 -13.75 -35.59 -15.30
N ASP A 244 -14.87 -34.88 -15.49
CA ASP A 244 -15.47 -33.97 -14.50
C ASP A 244 -15.71 -34.60 -13.11
N LYS A 245 -16.06 -35.89 -13.06
CA LYS A 245 -16.42 -36.59 -11.82
C LYS A 245 -15.26 -36.82 -10.85
N THR A 246 -14.01 -36.71 -11.30
CA THR A 246 -12.83 -36.83 -10.42
C THR A 246 -12.61 -35.55 -9.61
N LEU A 247 -13.04 -34.41 -10.14
CA LEU A 247 -12.82 -33.08 -9.58
C LEU A 247 -13.76 -32.77 -8.39
N GLU A 248 -14.91 -33.46 -8.32
CA GLU A 248 -15.95 -33.15 -7.32
C GLU A 248 -15.83 -33.95 -6.02
N LYS A 249 -15.12 -35.09 -6.03
CA LYS A 249 -15.10 -36.03 -4.89
C LYS A 249 -14.53 -35.44 -3.60
N ASN A 250 -13.70 -34.39 -3.68
CA ASN A 250 -12.97 -33.84 -2.54
C ASN A 250 -13.34 -32.38 -2.20
N LYS A 251 -14.46 -31.84 -2.71
CA LYS A 251 -14.88 -30.44 -2.47
C LYS A 251 -15.15 -30.15 -0.98
N GLY A 252 -15.76 -31.08 -0.25
CA GLY A 252 -16.13 -30.90 1.17
C GLY A 252 -14.94 -30.73 2.11
N ASP A 253 -14.00 -31.68 2.06
CA ASP A 253 -12.78 -31.68 2.89
C ASP A 253 -11.89 -30.47 2.58
N LYS A 254 -11.81 -30.08 1.30
CA LYS A 254 -11.06 -28.88 0.88
C LYS A 254 -11.63 -27.59 1.49
N ILE A 255 -12.95 -27.47 1.59
CA ILE A 255 -13.60 -26.30 2.22
C ILE A 255 -13.33 -26.27 3.72
N GLU A 256 -13.36 -27.41 4.41
CA GLU A 256 -13.08 -27.45 5.86
C GLU A 256 -11.63 -27.10 6.17
N ARG A 257 -10.67 -27.65 5.40
CA ARG A 257 -9.24 -27.30 5.51
C ARG A 257 -9.01 -25.82 5.23
N ALA A 258 -9.62 -25.27 4.18
CA ALA A 258 -9.54 -23.83 3.88
C ALA A 258 -10.04 -22.97 5.05
N LYS A 259 -11.16 -23.34 5.68
CA LYS A 259 -11.66 -22.64 6.88
C LYS A 259 -10.67 -22.68 8.05
N LYS A 260 -10.04 -23.83 8.29
CA LYS A 260 -9.02 -23.98 9.35
C LYS A 260 -7.80 -23.11 9.04
N LEU A 261 -7.33 -23.11 7.81
CA LEU A 261 -6.21 -22.27 7.37
C LEU A 261 -6.54 -20.79 7.51
N THR A 262 -7.71 -20.33 7.07
CA THR A 262 -8.11 -18.92 7.24
C THR A 262 -8.14 -18.51 8.72
N ARG A 263 -8.64 -19.37 9.61
CA ARG A 263 -8.61 -19.10 11.06
C ARG A 263 -7.18 -18.98 11.59
N LEU A 264 -6.28 -19.86 11.14
CA LEU A 264 -4.88 -19.81 11.51
C LEU A 264 -4.20 -18.52 11.01
N LEU A 265 -4.44 -18.14 9.74
CA LEU A 265 -3.91 -16.92 9.15
C LEU A 265 -4.44 -15.66 9.85
N LYS A 266 -5.72 -15.64 10.22
CA LYS A 266 -6.31 -14.54 11.01
C LYS A 266 -5.69 -14.44 12.41
N LYS A 267 -5.41 -15.57 13.05
CA LYS A 267 -4.70 -15.61 14.33
C LYS A 267 -3.29 -15.06 14.18
N HIS A 268 -2.57 -15.45 13.12
CA HIS A 268 -1.23 -14.95 12.82
C HIS A 268 -1.22 -13.43 12.55
N GLU A 269 -2.16 -12.93 11.75
CA GLU A 269 -2.35 -11.50 11.49
C GLU A 269 -2.55 -10.70 12.78
N GLN A 270 -3.38 -11.21 13.70
CA GLN A 270 -3.58 -10.60 15.02
C GLN A 270 -2.30 -10.58 15.86
N ILE A 271 -1.51 -11.66 15.83
CA ILE A 271 -0.22 -11.72 16.53
C ILE A 271 0.75 -10.68 15.96
N LEU A 272 0.83 -10.53 14.64
CA LEU A 272 1.67 -9.52 13.98
C LEU A 272 1.27 -8.09 14.40
N GLN A 273 -0.02 -7.77 14.36
CA GLN A 273 -0.53 -6.46 14.78
C GLN A 273 -0.22 -6.16 16.25
N LEU A 274 -0.37 -7.16 17.13
CA LEU A 274 -0.04 -7.01 18.56
C LEU A 274 1.47 -6.84 18.78
N LYS A 275 2.33 -7.53 18.01
CA LYS A 275 3.78 -7.36 18.07
C LYS A 275 4.21 -5.97 17.60
N GLU A 276 3.67 -5.48 16.50
CA GLU A 276 3.93 -4.12 15.99
C GLU A 276 3.47 -3.06 16.99
N ARG A 277 2.27 -3.24 17.56
CA ARG A 277 1.76 -2.36 18.61
C ARG A 277 2.65 -2.38 19.86
N LYS A 278 3.11 -3.57 20.28
CA LYS A 278 4.07 -3.70 21.39
C LYS A 278 5.34 -2.91 21.12
N GLU A 279 5.97 -3.10 19.96
CA GLU A 279 7.20 -2.40 19.59
C GLU A 279 6.99 -0.87 19.55
N THR A 280 5.83 -0.41 19.07
CA THR A 280 5.47 1.01 19.06
C THR A 280 5.35 1.57 20.48
N ILE A 281 4.67 0.86 21.38
CA ILE A 281 4.53 1.26 22.79
C ILE A 281 5.91 1.31 23.46
N GLU A 282 6.76 0.30 23.24
CA GLU A 282 8.13 0.26 23.77
C GLU A 282 8.99 1.43 23.28
N LYS A 283 8.90 1.77 21.99
CA LYS A 283 9.55 2.97 21.45
C LYS A 283 9.05 4.24 22.12
N LEU A 284 7.74 4.44 22.23
CA LEU A 284 7.16 5.62 22.89
C LEU A 284 7.62 5.76 24.34
N ILE A 285 7.67 4.67 25.09
CA ILE A 285 8.20 4.66 26.46
C ILE A 285 9.67 5.09 26.48
N SER A 286 10.48 4.62 25.52
CA SER A 286 11.92 4.97 25.45
C SER A 286 12.19 6.41 24.99
N THR A 287 11.25 7.04 24.29
CA THR A 287 11.42 8.39 23.73
C THR A 287 10.89 9.49 24.65
N TYR A 288 9.84 9.22 25.44
CA TYR A 288 9.18 10.22 26.26
C TYR A 288 9.44 9.99 27.76
N ASP A 289 9.95 11.02 28.45
CA ASP A 289 10.31 10.96 29.88
C ASP A 289 9.17 11.33 30.86
N GLN A 290 7.95 11.54 30.36
CA GLN A 290 6.82 11.92 31.23
C GLN A 290 6.30 10.71 32.02
N PHE A 291 6.54 10.71 33.34
CA PHE A 291 6.24 9.58 34.23
C PHE A 291 4.78 9.11 34.19
N THR A 292 3.80 10.02 34.18
CA THR A 292 2.37 9.66 34.12
C THR A 292 1.99 8.96 32.81
N PHE A 293 2.60 9.39 31.70
CA PHE A 293 2.40 8.81 30.39
C PHE A 293 3.06 7.42 30.27
N GLN A 294 4.29 7.27 30.79
CA GLN A 294 4.98 5.98 30.86
C GLN A 294 4.20 4.97 31.73
N ALA A 295 3.65 5.41 32.86
CA ALA A 295 2.90 4.55 33.77
C ALA A 295 1.61 3.99 33.14
N ASP A 296 0.87 4.78 32.35
CA ASP A 296 -0.31 4.29 31.62
C ASP A 296 0.08 3.33 30.48
N LEU A 297 1.09 3.71 29.68
CA LEU A 297 1.59 2.88 28.58
C LEU A 297 2.10 1.52 29.07
N GLN A 298 2.91 1.49 30.13
CA GLN A 298 3.44 0.24 30.70
C GLN A 298 2.37 -0.53 31.48
N GLY A 299 1.69 0.13 32.40
CA GLY A 299 0.82 -0.52 33.39
C GLY A 299 -0.50 -1.04 32.80
N ARG A 300 -0.99 -0.41 31.73
CA ARG A 300 -2.27 -0.77 31.12
C ARG A 300 -2.09 -1.31 29.71
N GLN A 301 -1.59 -0.50 28.79
CA GLN A 301 -1.60 -0.85 27.37
C GLN A 301 -0.64 -1.99 27.03
N LEU A 302 0.60 -1.91 27.49
CA LEU A 302 1.61 -2.95 27.25
C LEU A 302 1.20 -4.26 27.93
N TYR A 303 0.74 -4.19 29.18
CA TYR A 303 0.24 -5.37 29.90
C TYR A 303 -0.92 -6.06 29.17
N GLU A 304 -1.90 -5.31 28.66
CA GLU A 304 -3.00 -5.87 27.89
C GLU A 304 -2.52 -6.55 26.60
N VAL A 305 -1.60 -5.91 25.86
CA VAL A 305 -1.02 -6.47 24.63
C VAL A 305 -0.26 -7.77 24.92
N GLU A 306 0.57 -7.79 25.97
CA GLU A 306 1.34 -8.98 26.36
C GLU A 306 0.44 -10.12 26.84
N LYS A 307 -0.60 -9.80 27.61
CA LYS A 307 -1.60 -10.78 28.04
C LYS A 307 -2.32 -11.41 26.84
N LEU A 308 -2.71 -10.60 25.85
CA LEU A 308 -3.35 -11.08 24.63
C LEU A 308 -2.39 -11.95 23.80
N LEU A 309 -1.16 -11.52 23.60
CA LEU A 309 -0.13 -12.31 22.91
C LEU A 309 0.07 -13.68 23.58
N LYS A 310 0.17 -13.71 24.92
CA LYS A 310 0.30 -14.95 25.68
C LYS A 310 -0.93 -15.87 25.53
N SER A 311 -2.13 -15.30 25.42
CA SER A 311 -3.37 -16.06 25.23
C SER A 311 -3.52 -16.65 23.82
N LEU A 312 -3.02 -15.94 22.81
CA LEU A 312 -3.03 -16.42 21.42
C LEU A 312 -1.94 -17.48 21.22
N GLY A 313 -0.82 -17.39 21.93
CA GLY A 313 0.31 -18.30 21.75
C GLY A 313 1.00 -18.07 20.40
N GLU A 314 1.72 -19.08 19.92
CA GLU A 314 2.46 -19.00 18.66
C GLU A 314 1.70 -19.68 17.51
N VAL A 315 2.13 -19.37 16.30
CA VAL A 315 1.69 -20.02 15.07
C VAL A 315 2.96 -20.35 14.28
N THR A 316 3.08 -21.59 13.83
CA THR A 316 4.28 -22.07 13.12
C THR A 316 4.00 -22.27 11.64
N ASP A 317 5.07 -22.22 10.83
CA ASP A 317 4.99 -22.54 9.39
C ASP A 317 4.50 -23.97 9.16
N GLU A 318 4.92 -24.91 10.01
CA GLU A 318 4.53 -26.33 9.94
C GLU A 318 3.01 -26.51 10.13
N GLU A 319 2.42 -25.81 11.10
CA GLU A 319 0.96 -25.81 11.31
C GLU A 319 0.22 -25.31 10.08
N ALA A 320 0.73 -24.26 9.44
CA ALA A 320 0.12 -23.69 8.24
C ALA A 320 0.23 -24.62 7.04
N VAL A 321 1.41 -25.22 6.80
CA VAL A 321 1.66 -26.14 5.69
C VAL A 321 0.84 -27.43 5.83
N ASN A 322 0.66 -27.96 7.04
CA ASN A 322 -0.14 -29.15 7.32
C ASN A 322 -1.65 -28.96 7.00
N LEU A 323 -2.13 -27.72 6.94
CA LEU A 323 -3.52 -27.42 6.59
C LEU A 323 -3.76 -27.26 5.08
N ILE A 324 -2.69 -27.26 4.27
CA ILE A 324 -2.78 -27.22 2.82
C ILE A 324 -2.99 -28.64 2.30
N SER A 325 -3.82 -28.83 1.27
CA SER A 325 -4.16 -30.16 0.75
C SER A 325 -2.91 -30.99 0.45
N ASP A 326 -2.89 -32.24 0.92
CA ASP A 326 -1.70 -33.09 0.93
C ASP A 326 -1.20 -33.47 -0.48
N ASP A 327 -2.04 -33.34 -1.49
CA ASP A 327 -1.84 -34.02 -2.76
C ASP A 327 -1.44 -33.03 -3.88
N GLU A 328 -0.16 -32.66 -3.88
CA GLU A 328 0.49 -31.97 -5.01
C GLU A 328 0.29 -32.76 -6.31
N GLU A 329 0.21 -34.09 -6.22
CA GLU A 329 -0.04 -34.98 -7.35
C GLU A 329 -1.51 -34.88 -7.85
N GLU A 330 -2.49 -34.76 -6.95
CA GLU A 330 -3.89 -34.47 -7.31
C GLU A 330 -4.05 -33.06 -7.90
N PHE A 331 -3.31 -32.08 -7.39
CA PHE A 331 -3.33 -30.73 -7.95
C PHE A 331 -2.67 -30.67 -9.33
N LEU A 332 -1.53 -31.34 -9.54
CA LEU A 332 -0.91 -31.44 -10.86
C LEU A 332 -1.74 -32.28 -11.84
N LYS A 333 -2.58 -33.20 -11.34
CA LYS A 333 -3.60 -33.89 -12.15
C LYS A 333 -4.79 -32.98 -12.50
N TYR A 334 -5.06 -31.97 -11.69
CA TYR A 334 -6.11 -30.97 -11.94
C TYR A 334 -5.70 -30.00 -13.05
N LEU A 335 -4.44 -29.55 -13.04
CA LEU A 335 -3.87 -28.69 -14.09
C LEU A 335 -3.72 -29.46 -15.40
#